data_AF-A0A6N6PWX3-F1
#
_entry.id   AF-A0A6N6PWX3-F1
#
_cell.length_a   1.000
_cell.length_b   1.000
_cell.length_c   1.000
_cell.angle_alpha   90.00
_cell.angle_beta   90.00
_cell.angle_gamma   90.00
#
_symmetry.space_group_name_H-M   'P 1'
#
loop_
_entity.id
_entity.type
_entity.pdbx_description
1 polymer ?
#
loop_
_entity_poly.entity_id
_entity_poly.type
_entity_poly.pdbx_seq_one_letter_code
_entity_poly.pdbx_strand_id
1 'polypeptide(L)'
;RDIIIQFLVETVMLSGIGGVMGVVIGVIIPVAVTYFSEMKTIVTIWSPLLAFSISAIVGIVFGIYPALKAARMDPVEALRHE
;
A
#
# COMPACT_ATOMS: atom_id res chain seq x y z
N ARG A 1 21.84 -2.71 -11.78
CA ARG A 1 20.62 -2.33 -12.54
C ARG A 1 19.49 -3.31 -12.29
N ASP A 2 19.75 -4.61 -12.29
CA ASP A 2 18.72 -5.65 -12.04
C ASP A 2 18.12 -5.58 -10.62
N ILE A 3 18.93 -5.31 -9.60
CA ILE A 3 18.47 -5.17 -8.21
C ILE A 3 17.47 -4.01 -8.04
N ILE A 4 17.65 -2.90 -8.76
CA ILE A 4 16.73 -1.75 -8.71
C ILE A 4 15.37 -2.14 -9.30
N ILE A 5 15.37 -2.88 -10.41
CA ILE A 5 14.14 -3.38 -11.04
C ILE A 5 13.47 -4.41 -10.13
N GLN A 6 14.22 -5.30 -9.49
CA GLN A 6 13.69 -6.29 -8.55
C GLN A 6 13.00 -5.62 -7.36
N PHE A 7 13.67 -4.65 -6.70
CA PHE A 7 13.08 -3.90 -5.60
C PHE A 7 11.85 -3.10 -6.03
N LEU A 8 11.88 -2.49 -7.23
CA LEU A 8 10.74 -1.76 -7.76
C LEU A 8 9.55 -2.69 -7.99
N VAL A 9 9.76 -3.85 -8.60
CA VAL A 9 8.70 -4.86 -8.84
C VAL A 9 8.14 -5.40 -7.53
N GLU A 10 8.98 -5.72 -6.56
CA GLU A 10 8.57 -6.22 -5.24
C GLU A 10 7.75 -5.18 -4.49
N THR A 11 8.17 -3.91 -4.54
CA THR A 11 7.47 -2.79 -3.91
C THR A 11 6.12 -2.50 -4.57
N VAL A 12 6.04 -2.59 -5.91
CA VAL A 12 4.77 -2.43 -6.65
C VAL A 12 3.82 -3.60 -6.39
N MET A 13 4.32 -4.84 -6.34
CA MET A 13 3.50 -6.00 -5.99
C MET A 13 2.98 -5.91 -4.55
N LEU A 14 3.83 -5.60 -3.58
CA LEU A 14 3.43 -5.50 -2.17
C LEU A 14 2.43 -4.37 -1.93
N SER A 15 2.63 -3.20 -2.54
CA SER A 15 1.67 -2.08 -2.45
C SER A 15 0.33 -2.39 -3.15
N GLY A 16 0.37 -3.08 -4.30
CA GLY A 16 -0.84 -3.54 -4.99
C GLY A 16 -1.65 -4.55 -4.18
N ILE A 17 -0.98 -5.59 -3.64
CA ILE A 17 -1.62 -6.62 -2.81
C ILE A 17 -2.17 -5.99 -1.51
N GLY A 18 -1.39 -5.13 -0.86
CA GLY A 18 -1.83 -4.39 0.33
C GLY A 18 -3.06 -3.50 0.08
N GLY A 19 -3.10 -2.80 -1.05
CA GLY A 19 -4.25 -1.98 -1.45
C GLY A 19 -5.52 -2.81 -1.68
N VAL A 20 -5.41 -3.93 -2.40
CA VAL A 20 -6.55 -4.85 -2.62
C VAL A 20 -7.06 -5.43 -1.30
N MET A 21 -6.16 -5.91 -0.44
CA MET A 21 -6.56 -6.42 0.88
C MET A 21 -7.22 -5.34 1.75
N GLY A 22 -6.71 -4.12 1.72
CA GLY A 22 -7.29 -2.99 2.45
C GLY A 22 -8.72 -2.67 2.02
N VAL A 23 -9.00 -2.69 0.70
CA VAL A 23 -10.37 -2.51 0.17
C VAL A 23 -11.30 -3.62 0.64
N VAL A 24 -10.86 -4.87 0.52
CA VAL A 24 -11.66 -6.04 0.92
C VAL A 24 -12.01 -5.96 2.41
N ILE A 25 -11.03 -5.68 3.27
CA ILE A 25 -11.24 -5.54 4.72
C ILE A 25 -12.15 -4.34 5.02
N GLY A 26 -11.95 -3.21 4.34
CA GLY A 26 -12.74 -1.99 4.53
C GLY A 26 -14.22 -2.15 4.17
N VAL A 27 -14.56 -3.08 3.27
CA VAL A 27 -15.95 -3.43 2.93
C VAL A 27 -16.52 -4.50 3.87
N ILE A 28 -15.71 -5.48 4.28
CA ILE A 28 -16.16 -6.59 5.14
C ILE A 28 -16.46 -6.12 6.57
N ILE A 29 -15.62 -5.27 7.16
CA ILE A 29 -15.78 -4.83 8.55
C ILE A 29 -17.15 -4.18 8.81
N PRO A 30 -17.61 -3.19 8.03
CA PRO A 30 -18.93 -2.58 8.23
C PRO A 30 -20.09 -3.58 8.08
N VAL A 31 -19.98 -4.53 7.15
CA VAL A 31 -21.00 -5.57 6.94
C VAL A 31 -21.05 -6.51 8.13
N ALA A 32 -19.89 -6.96 8.63
CA ALA A 32 -19.79 -7.78 9.82
C ALA A 32 -20.35 -7.06 11.06
N VAL A 33 -19.97 -5.79 11.27
CA VAL A 33 -20.48 -4.97 12.39
C VAL A 33 -21.99 -4.79 12.32
N THR A 34 -22.54 -4.55 11.13
CA THR A 34 -24.00 -4.44 10.94
C THR A 34 -24.72 -5.75 11.24
N TYR A 35 -24.13 -6.90 10.88
CA TYR A 35 -24.68 -8.22 11.15
C TYR A 35 -24.65 -8.59 12.64
N PHE A 36 -23.54 -8.32 13.34
CA PHE A 36 -23.37 -8.72 14.74
C PHE A 36 -23.94 -7.74 15.76
N SER A 37 -23.99 -6.44 15.45
CA SER A 37 -24.31 -5.41 16.44
C SER A 37 -25.71 -4.79 16.26
N GLU A 38 -26.49 -5.19 15.25
CA GLU A 38 -27.78 -4.58 14.83
C GLU A 38 -27.74 -3.04 14.60
N MET A 39 -26.56 -2.43 14.69
CA MET A 39 -26.32 -1.03 14.42
C MET A 39 -26.27 -0.83 12.90
N LYS A 40 -27.15 0.03 12.38
CA LYS A 40 -27.08 0.47 10.99
C LYS A 40 -25.79 1.24 10.75
N THR A 41 -24.78 0.53 10.23
CA THR A 41 -23.54 1.17 9.81
C THR A 41 -23.82 1.89 8.49
N ILE A 42 -23.97 3.21 8.55
CA ILE A 42 -24.18 4.03 7.34
C ILE A 42 -22.82 4.18 6.66
N VAL A 43 -22.54 3.30 5.71
CA VAL A 43 -21.37 3.42 4.83
C VAL A 43 -21.72 4.38 3.70
N THR A 44 -21.34 5.65 3.85
CA THR A 44 -21.39 6.62 2.76
C THR A 44 -20.37 6.26 1.69
N ILE A 45 -20.76 6.28 0.41
CA ILE A 45 -19.92 5.94 -0.75
C ILE A 45 -18.60 6.73 -0.80
N TRP A 46 -18.59 7.93 -0.22
CA TRP A 46 -17.39 8.75 -0.08
C TRP A 46 -16.33 8.12 0.85
N SER A 47 -16.73 7.41 1.90
CA SER A 47 -15.80 6.86 2.89
C SER A 47 -14.88 5.77 2.32
N PRO A 48 -15.38 4.74 1.59
CA PRO A 48 -14.52 3.78 0.90
C PRO A 48 -13.62 4.42 -0.16
N LEU A 49 -14.14 5.41 -0.91
CA LEU A 49 -13.37 6.11 -1.94
C LEU A 49 -12.18 6.88 -1.33
N LEU A 50 -12.42 7.55 -0.21
CA LEU A 50 -11.42 8.33 0.51
C LEU A 50 -10.40 7.42 1.20
N ALA A 51 -10.86 6.32 1.82
CA ALA A 51 -9.99 5.30 2.40
C ALA A 51 -9.09 4.62 1.34
N PHE A 52 -9.65 4.26 0.19
CA PHE A 52 -8.90 3.72 -0.95
C PHE A 52 -7.86 4.73 -1.47
N SER A 53 -8.27 6.00 -1.62
CA SER A 53 -7.37 7.06 -2.09
C SER A 53 -6.19 7.27 -1.14
N ILE A 54 -6.44 7.30 0.17
CA ILE A 54 -5.37 7.40 1.18
C ILE A 54 -4.45 6.17 1.11
N SER A 55 -5.01 4.96 1.05
CA SER A 55 -4.22 3.72 0.92
C SER A 55 -3.34 3.71 -0.33
N ALA A 56 -3.89 4.14 -1.47
CA ALA A 56 -3.15 4.26 -2.72
C ALA A 56 -2.04 5.31 -2.64
N ILE A 57 -2.30 6.50 -2.07
CA ILE A 57 -1.29 7.55 -1.88
C ILE A 57 -0.16 7.03 -0.98
N VAL A 58 -0.48 6.41 0.16
CA VAL A 58 0.49 5.85 1.08
C VAL A 58 1.33 4.77 0.37
N GLY A 59 0.69 3.83 -0.34
CA GLY A 59 1.40 2.79 -1.09
C GLY A 59 2.32 3.34 -2.18
N ILE A 60 1.89 4.36 -2.92
CA ILE A 60 2.69 5.03 -3.96
C ILE A 60 3.87 5.78 -3.34
N VAL A 61 3.64 6.58 -2.29
CA VAL A 61 4.70 7.38 -1.64
C VAL A 61 5.76 6.48 -1.01
N PHE A 62 5.33 5.50 -0.20
CA PHE A 62 6.25 4.56 0.44
C PHE A 62 6.85 3.56 -0.54
N GLY A 63 6.32 3.43 -1.76
CA GLY A 63 6.92 2.59 -2.79
C GLY A 63 7.96 3.32 -3.66
N ILE A 64 7.64 4.54 -4.08
CA ILE A 64 8.50 5.35 -4.94
C ILE A 64 9.69 5.91 -4.17
N TYR A 65 9.49 6.37 -2.94
CA TYR A 65 10.56 6.97 -2.13
C TYR A 65 11.77 6.04 -1.90
N PRO A 66 11.61 4.80 -1.39
CA PRO A 66 12.74 3.89 -1.22
C PRO A 66 13.34 3.43 -2.56
N ALA A 67 12.52 3.23 -3.59
CA ALA A 67 13.01 2.86 -4.92
C ALA A 67 13.91 3.95 -5.52
N LEU A 68 13.53 5.23 -5.38
CA LEU A 68 14.35 6.37 -5.79
C LEU A 68 15.64 6.48 -4.98
N LYS A 69 15.57 6.22 -3.67
CA LYS A 69 16.73 6.23 -2.79
C LYS A 69 17.73 5.11 -3.17
N ALA A 70 17.23 3.91 -3.48
CA ALA A 70 18.05 2.79 -3.94
C ALA A 70 18.67 3.04 -5.32
N ALA A 71 17.92 3.64 -6.26
CA ALA A 71 18.41 3.93 -7.60
C ALA A 71 19.50 5.00 -7.65
N ARG A 72 19.56 5.88 -6.65
CA ARG A 72 20.57 6.94 -6.50
C ARG A 72 21.76 6.55 -5.63
N MET A 73 21.75 5.35 -5.03
CA MET A 73 22.85 4.88 -4.20
C MET A 73 24.02 4.49 -5.11
N ASP A 74 25.20 5.05 -4.84
CA ASP A 74 26.41 4.74 -5.62
C ASP A 74 26.79 3.27 -5.36
N PRO A 75 26.90 2.42 -6.39
CA PRO A 75 27.21 1.00 -6.21
C PRO A 75 28.53 0.76 -5.47
N VAL A 76 29.47 1.71 -5.52
CA VAL A 76 30.72 1.66 -4.76
C VAL A 76 30.47 1.85 -3.25
N GLU A 77 29.51 2.69 -2.88
CA GLU A 77 29.16 3.01 -1.49
C GLU A 77 28.29 1.90 -0.85
N ALA A 78 27.48 1.22 -1.66
CA ALA A 78 26.71 0.04 -1.25
C ALA A 78 27.61 -1.17 -0.92
N LEU A 79 28.74 -1.34 -1.61
CA LEU A 79 29.73 -2.41 -1.36
C LEU A 79 30.72 -2.07 -0.23
N ARG A 80 30.86 -0.79 0.14
CA ARG A 80 31.81 -0.34 1.19
C ARG A 80 31.25 -0.38 2.61
N HIS A 81 29.97 -0.72 2.76
CA HIS A 81 29.28 -0.88 4.04
C HIS A 81 29.10 -2.35 4.44
N GLU A 82 29.80 -3.28 3.78
CA GLU A 82 30.17 -4.57 4.40
C GLU A 82 31.29 -4.38 5.43
#